data_AF-K6ZDI9-F1
#
_entry.id   AF-K6ZDI9-F1
#
_cell.length_a   1.000
_cell.length_b   1.000
_cell.length_c   1.000
_cell.angle_alpha   90.00
_cell.angle_beta   90.00
_cell.angle_gamma   90.00
#
_symmetry.space_group_name_H-M   'P 1'
#
loop_
_entity.id
_entity.type
_entity.pdbx_description
1 polymer ?
#
loop_
_entity_poly.entity_id
_entity_poly.type
_entity_poly.pdbx_seq_one_letter_code
_entity_poly.pdbx_strand_id
1 'polypeptide(L)'
;MLNKNALKTLLIVVPLVTLAACKSGPTDAELEAEANSQAEAAAQQVAEAEAAADAEAKRVDVAKADALQKAKDMFENEKATLVAQNVVYFDFDQASVKSDFHAVLDMHAAFLVKNPGQSIVVEGHCDNRGTPEYNIALGERRAQSVETYLMNAGVSSAQVSVVSYGEEKPAVQGGSEYAFAQNRRGIVVYQ
;
A
#
# COMPACT_ATOMS: atom_id res chain seq x y z
N MET A 1 15.87 38.04 2.50
CA MET A 1 15.67 38.83 1.26
C MET A 1 14.17 39.09 1.14
N LEU A 2 13.76 40.33 1.34
CA LEU A 2 12.36 40.78 1.29
C LEU A 2 11.91 40.86 -0.17
N ASN A 3 10.74 40.31 -0.51
CA ASN A 3 10.03 40.70 -1.72
C ASN A 3 8.81 41.56 -1.32
N LYS A 4 8.94 42.85 -1.64
CA LYS A 4 7.93 43.91 -1.53
C LYS A 4 7.27 44.02 -2.90
N ASN A 5 5.94 44.08 -2.94
CA ASN A 5 5.11 44.77 -3.95
C ASN A 5 3.65 44.61 -3.47
N ALA A 6 3.09 45.50 -2.65
CA ALA A 6 2.65 46.86 -2.98
C ALA A 6 1.69 46.89 -4.17
N LEU A 7 0.39 46.84 -3.91
CA LEU A 7 -0.52 47.96 -4.22
C LEU A 7 -1.87 47.73 -3.53
N LYS A 8 -2.16 48.61 -2.57
CA LYS A 8 -3.44 48.68 -1.85
C LYS A 8 -4.47 49.32 -2.79
N THR A 9 -5.51 48.59 -3.17
CA THR A 9 -6.70 49.19 -3.80
C THR A 9 -7.81 49.23 -2.76
N LEU A 10 -7.76 50.26 -1.92
CA LEU A 10 -8.84 50.64 -1.02
C LEU A 10 -9.90 51.35 -1.87
N LEU A 11 -10.82 50.60 -2.47
CA LEU A 11 -12.05 51.16 -3.06
C LEU A 11 -13.03 51.43 -1.92
N ILE A 12 -12.92 52.61 -1.31
CA ILE A 12 -13.99 53.16 -0.47
C ILE A 12 -15.12 53.55 -1.42
N VAL A 13 -16.09 52.67 -1.60
CA VAL A 13 -17.39 53.03 -2.18
C VAL A 13 -18.18 53.71 -1.06
N VAL A 14 -18.09 55.04 -0.98
CA VAL A 14 -19.04 55.84 -0.19
C VAL A 14 -20.33 55.91 -1.02
N PRO A 15 -21.47 55.37 -0.54
CA PRO A 15 -22.74 55.63 -1.20
C PRO A 15 -23.11 57.10 -0.95
N LEU A 16 -23.22 57.84 -2.04
CA LEU A 16 -23.78 59.19 -2.08
C LEU A 16 -25.24 59.10 -1.61
N VAL A 17 -25.50 59.49 -0.35
CA VAL A 17 -26.85 59.53 0.21
C VAL A 17 -27.62 60.68 -0.42
N THR A 18 -28.48 60.38 -1.39
CA THR A 18 -29.47 61.32 -1.93
C THR A 18 -30.65 61.39 -0.97
N LEU A 19 -30.76 62.50 -0.23
CA LEU A 19 -31.91 62.83 0.61
C LEU A 19 -33.13 63.19 -0.27
N ALA A 20 -34.06 62.25 -0.40
CA ALA A 20 -35.44 62.54 -0.78
C ALA A 20 -36.28 62.70 0.49
N ALA A 21 -37.04 63.80 0.55
CA ALA A 21 -37.83 64.21 1.70
C ALA A 21 -39.14 63.41 1.87
N CYS A 22 -39.38 62.98 3.11
CA CYS A 22 -40.65 62.74 3.81
C CYS A 22 -41.74 61.84 3.16
N LYS A 23 -41.70 60.57 3.53
CA LYS A 23 -42.86 59.83 4.05
C LYS A 23 -42.46 59.33 5.45
N SER A 24 -43.39 59.27 6.39
CA SER A 24 -43.23 58.86 7.80
C SER A 24 -42.03 57.91 8.02
N GLY A 25 -41.14 58.24 8.96
CA GLY A 25 -40.02 57.36 9.33
C GLY A 25 -40.53 55.96 9.67
N PRO A 26 -39.72 54.91 9.41
CA PRO A 26 -40.14 53.54 9.67
C PRO A 26 -40.58 53.46 11.12
N THR A 27 -41.77 52.91 11.33
CA THR A 27 -42.29 52.62 12.66
C THR A 27 -41.32 51.70 13.38
N ASP A 28 -41.27 51.74 14.72
CA ASP A 28 -40.43 50.83 15.50
C ASP A 28 -40.66 49.36 15.09
N ALA A 29 -41.89 49.03 14.67
CA ALA A 29 -42.27 47.75 14.10
C ALA A 29 -41.60 47.41 12.73
N GLU A 30 -41.36 48.39 11.86
CA GLU A 30 -40.67 48.21 10.57
C GLU A 30 -39.15 48.05 10.76
N LEU A 31 -38.56 48.77 11.72
CA LEU A 31 -37.15 48.61 12.09
C LEU A 31 -36.88 47.25 12.78
N GLU A 32 -37.79 46.80 13.63
CA GLU A 32 -37.74 45.47 14.24
C GLU A 32 -37.94 44.36 13.20
N ALA A 33 -38.83 44.55 12.22
CA ALA A 33 -39.03 43.60 11.12
C ALA A 33 -37.79 43.49 10.21
N GLU A 34 -37.13 44.61 9.89
CA GLU A 34 -35.85 44.59 9.16
C GLU A 34 -34.73 43.94 9.98
N ALA A 35 -34.64 44.22 11.28
CA ALA A 35 -33.66 43.56 12.16
C ALA A 35 -33.90 42.05 12.27
N ASN A 36 -35.15 41.62 12.37
CA ASN A 36 -35.50 40.19 12.47
C ASN A 36 -35.23 39.44 11.15
N SER A 37 -35.57 40.04 10.01
CA SER A 37 -35.27 39.44 8.69
C SER A 37 -33.77 39.37 8.39
N GLN A 38 -32.99 40.35 8.85
CA GLN A 38 -31.52 40.31 8.74
C GLN A 38 -30.91 39.24 9.65
N ALA A 39 -31.45 39.05 10.87
CA ALA A 39 -31.01 38.00 11.77
C ALA A 39 -31.31 36.60 11.22
N GLU A 40 -32.48 36.39 10.62
CA GLU A 40 -32.87 35.14 9.96
C GLU A 40 -31.98 34.84 8.74
N ALA A 41 -31.69 35.85 7.90
CA ALA A 41 -30.79 35.70 6.76
C ALA A 41 -29.35 35.37 7.17
N ALA A 42 -28.85 35.99 8.26
CA ALA A 42 -27.53 35.68 8.80
C ALA A 42 -27.46 34.26 9.38
N ALA A 43 -28.51 33.82 10.10
CA ALA A 43 -28.59 32.46 10.63
C ALA A 43 -28.62 31.42 9.50
N GLN A 44 -29.32 31.70 8.41
CA GLN A 44 -29.39 30.81 7.25
C GLN A 44 -28.05 30.70 6.50
N GLN A 45 -27.32 31.82 6.36
CA GLN A 45 -25.98 31.82 5.77
C GLN A 45 -24.96 31.03 6.62
N VAL A 46 -25.05 31.12 7.96
CA VAL A 46 -24.19 30.33 8.86
C VAL A 46 -24.50 28.83 8.72
N ALA A 47 -25.80 28.46 8.67
CA ALA A 47 -26.19 27.06 8.50
C ALA A 47 -25.75 26.47 7.14
N GLU A 48 -25.82 27.25 6.06
CA GLU A 48 -25.32 26.82 4.75
C GLU A 48 -23.78 26.71 4.70
N ALA A 49 -23.08 27.63 5.36
CA ALA A 49 -21.61 27.58 5.47
C ALA A 49 -21.15 26.37 6.30
N GLU A 50 -21.85 26.04 7.39
CA GLU A 50 -21.59 24.85 8.21
C GLU A 50 -21.90 23.56 7.45
N ALA A 51 -23.02 23.52 6.72
CA ALA A 51 -23.37 22.37 5.87
C ALA A 51 -22.37 22.16 4.72
N ALA A 52 -21.87 23.25 4.12
CA ALA A 52 -20.84 23.20 3.09
C ALA A 52 -19.50 22.70 3.66
N ALA A 53 -19.13 23.12 4.87
CA ALA A 53 -17.93 22.66 5.57
C ALA A 53 -18.02 21.16 5.97
N ASP A 54 -19.17 20.70 6.45
CA ASP A 54 -19.42 19.28 6.77
C ASP A 54 -19.42 18.40 5.50
N ALA A 55 -20.01 18.89 4.40
CA ALA A 55 -19.98 18.19 3.12
C ALA A 55 -18.55 18.07 2.57
N GLU A 56 -17.72 19.10 2.73
CA GLU A 56 -16.32 19.06 2.32
C GLU A 56 -15.48 18.12 3.19
N ALA A 57 -15.69 18.14 4.52
CA ALA A 57 -15.03 17.20 5.44
C ALA A 57 -15.37 15.74 5.08
N LYS A 58 -16.63 15.44 4.83
CA LYS A 58 -17.07 14.09 4.38
C LYS A 58 -16.46 13.68 3.05
N ARG A 59 -16.31 14.61 2.09
CA ARG A 59 -15.65 14.32 0.80
C ARG A 59 -14.17 13.97 0.98
N VAL A 60 -13.48 14.70 1.86
CA VAL A 60 -12.06 14.43 2.17
C VAL A 60 -11.91 13.07 2.86
N ASP A 61 -12.80 12.72 3.78
CA ASP A 61 -12.77 11.42 4.47
C ASP A 61 -13.04 10.25 3.51
N VAL A 62 -14.01 10.38 2.61
CA VAL A 62 -14.30 9.38 1.57
C VAL A 62 -13.11 9.22 0.63
N ALA A 63 -12.52 10.32 0.15
CA ALA A 63 -11.35 10.26 -0.73
C ALA A 63 -10.13 9.61 -0.06
N LYS A 64 -9.94 9.84 1.25
CA LYS A 64 -8.87 9.20 2.03
C LYS A 64 -9.13 7.70 2.23
N ALA A 65 -10.37 7.30 2.49
CA ALA A 65 -10.76 5.90 2.59
C ALA A 65 -10.53 5.16 1.27
N ASP A 66 -10.93 5.77 0.14
CA ASP A 66 -10.71 5.21 -1.20
C ASP A 66 -9.23 5.05 -1.53
N ALA A 67 -8.40 6.04 -1.17
CA ALA A 67 -6.96 5.98 -1.37
C ALA A 67 -6.31 4.85 -0.55
N LEU A 68 -6.73 4.68 0.71
CA LEU A 68 -6.27 3.60 1.57
C LEU A 68 -6.67 2.24 1.02
N GLN A 69 -7.93 2.10 0.58
CA GLN A 69 -8.43 0.86 0.00
C GLN A 69 -7.65 0.52 -1.27
N LYS A 70 -7.43 1.49 -2.16
CA LYS A 70 -6.63 1.29 -3.37
C LYS A 70 -5.19 0.88 -3.06
N ALA A 71 -4.56 1.49 -2.05
CA ALA A 71 -3.21 1.10 -1.63
C ALA A 71 -3.16 -0.34 -1.10
N LYS A 72 -4.17 -0.74 -0.32
CA LYS A 72 -4.33 -2.11 0.15
C LYS A 72 -4.52 -3.08 -1.01
N ASP A 73 -5.40 -2.77 -1.96
CA ASP A 73 -5.65 -3.62 -3.13
C ASP A 73 -4.39 -3.78 -3.98
N MET A 74 -3.61 -2.71 -4.16
CA MET A 74 -2.32 -2.77 -4.85
C MET A 74 -1.33 -3.66 -4.12
N PHE A 75 -1.23 -3.54 -2.79
CA PHE A 75 -0.37 -4.38 -1.97
C PHE A 75 -0.74 -5.87 -2.08
N GLU A 76 -2.03 -6.20 -1.95
CA GLU A 76 -2.50 -7.59 -2.04
C GLU A 76 -2.30 -8.16 -3.44
N ASN A 77 -2.52 -7.38 -4.50
CA ASN A 77 -2.28 -7.82 -5.88
C ASN A 77 -0.79 -8.06 -6.17
N GLU A 78 0.08 -7.20 -5.65
CA GLU A 78 1.54 -7.37 -5.73
C GLU A 78 1.96 -8.66 -5.00
N LYS A 79 1.50 -8.86 -3.75
CA LYS A 79 1.74 -10.09 -2.97
C LYS A 79 1.22 -11.34 -3.67
N ALA A 80 0.01 -11.30 -4.22
CA ALA A 80 -0.59 -12.43 -4.94
C ALA A 80 0.21 -12.84 -6.18
N THR A 81 0.75 -11.86 -6.91
CA THR A 81 1.64 -12.11 -8.06
C THR A 81 2.91 -12.85 -7.63
N LEU A 82 3.51 -12.42 -6.51
CA LEU A 82 4.71 -13.05 -5.95
C LEU A 82 4.43 -14.47 -5.45
N VAL A 83 3.28 -14.69 -4.81
CA VAL A 83 2.85 -16.04 -4.39
C VAL A 83 2.67 -16.98 -5.58
N ALA A 84 2.17 -16.48 -6.71
CA ALA A 84 2.03 -17.28 -7.93
C ALA A 84 3.39 -17.63 -8.59
N GLN A 85 4.46 -16.91 -8.28
CA GLN A 85 5.80 -17.08 -8.86
C GLN A 85 6.85 -17.35 -7.79
N ASN A 86 6.57 -18.27 -6.88
CA ASN A 86 7.38 -18.46 -5.68
C ASN A 86 8.32 -19.67 -5.70
N VAL A 87 8.48 -20.35 -6.85
CA VAL A 87 9.25 -21.59 -6.96
C VAL A 87 10.56 -21.36 -7.70
N VAL A 88 11.66 -21.81 -7.09
CA VAL A 88 13.01 -21.83 -7.66
C VAL A 88 13.41 -23.28 -7.89
N TYR A 89 13.76 -23.66 -9.11
CA TYR A 89 14.17 -25.04 -9.41
C TYR A 89 15.69 -25.21 -9.42
N PHE A 90 16.15 -26.40 -9.06
CA PHE A 90 17.56 -26.75 -8.94
C PHE A 90 17.93 -27.96 -9.80
N ASP A 91 19.18 -27.96 -10.26
CA ASP A 91 19.76 -29.11 -10.94
C ASP A 91 20.03 -30.26 -9.97
N PHE A 92 20.25 -31.45 -10.55
CA PHE A 92 20.56 -32.64 -9.78
C PHE A 92 21.81 -32.41 -8.91
N ASP A 93 21.69 -32.74 -7.63
CA ASP A 93 22.75 -32.60 -6.62
C ASP A 93 23.33 -31.18 -6.46
N GLN A 94 22.59 -30.17 -6.89
CA GLN A 94 23.00 -28.76 -6.78
C GLN A 94 22.10 -27.95 -5.85
N ALA A 95 22.71 -26.93 -5.24
CA ALA A 95 22.03 -25.93 -4.42
C ALA A 95 22.20 -24.49 -4.92
N SER A 96 22.98 -24.27 -5.99
CA SER A 96 23.14 -22.93 -6.57
C SER A 96 21.86 -22.45 -7.25
N VAL A 97 21.45 -21.22 -6.94
CA VAL A 97 20.37 -20.54 -7.66
C VAL A 97 20.83 -20.23 -9.08
N LYS A 98 20.02 -20.61 -10.08
CA LYS A 98 20.30 -20.31 -11.49
C LYS A 98 19.88 -18.88 -11.84
N SER A 99 20.55 -18.29 -12.83
CA SER A 99 20.24 -16.96 -13.38
C SER A 99 18.80 -16.79 -13.82
N ASP A 100 18.16 -17.87 -14.28
CA ASP A 100 16.76 -17.87 -14.73
C ASP A 100 15.79 -17.43 -13.61
N PHE A 101 16.18 -17.61 -12.34
CA PHE A 101 15.38 -17.25 -11.17
C PHE A 101 15.77 -15.90 -10.53
N HIS A 102 16.80 -15.22 -11.03
CA HIS A 102 17.23 -13.94 -10.45
C HIS A 102 16.13 -12.89 -10.53
N ALA A 103 15.49 -12.72 -11.70
CA ALA A 103 14.45 -11.72 -11.89
C ALA A 103 13.27 -11.90 -10.93
N VAL A 104 12.84 -13.14 -10.68
CA VAL A 104 11.74 -13.40 -9.75
C VAL A 104 12.16 -13.18 -8.30
N LEU A 105 13.38 -13.59 -7.92
CA LEU A 105 13.91 -13.33 -6.59
C LEU A 105 14.14 -11.84 -6.34
N ASP A 106 14.53 -11.06 -7.34
CA ASP A 106 14.64 -9.61 -7.26
C ASP A 106 13.26 -8.96 -6.99
N MET A 107 12.18 -9.49 -7.59
CA MET A 107 10.81 -9.04 -7.30
C MET A 107 10.42 -9.32 -5.85
N HIS A 108 10.72 -10.52 -5.33
CA HIS A 108 10.50 -10.84 -3.91
C HIS A 108 11.31 -9.94 -2.99
N ALA A 109 12.58 -9.71 -3.32
CA ALA A 109 13.47 -8.86 -2.53
C ALA A 109 12.96 -7.42 -2.47
N ALA A 110 12.60 -6.84 -3.62
CA ALA A 110 12.05 -5.48 -3.69
C ALA A 110 10.78 -5.33 -2.85
N PHE A 111 9.88 -6.33 -2.91
CA PHE A 111 8.66 -6.33 -2.11
C PHE A 111 8.96 -6.40 -0.60
N LEU A 112 9.86 -7.29 -0.18
CA LEU A 112 10.21 -7.44 1.24
C LEU A 112 10.91 -6.20 1.79
N VAL A 113 11.82 -5.59 1.03
CA VAL A 113 12.51 -4.35 1.40
C VAL A 113 11.53 -3.20 1.58
N LYS A 114 10.54 -3.07 0.68
CA LYS A 114 9.48 -2.05 0.76
C LYS A 114 8.53 -2.30 1.93
N ASN A 115 8.38 -3.54 2.37
CA ASN A 115 7.39 -3.96 3.36
C ASN A 115 8.05 -4.68 4.55
N PRO A 116 8.71 -3.94 5.48
CA PRO A 116 9.46 -4.53 6.59
C PRO A 116 8.61 -5.34 7.58
N GLY A 117 7.29 -5.17 7.55
CA GLY A 117 6.35 -5.97 8.33
C GLY A 117 5.96 -7.31 7.69
N GLN A 118 6.48 -7.63 6.49
CA GLN A 118 6.29 -8.93 5.84
C GLN A 118 7.49 -9.84 6.08
N SER A 119 7.23 -11.11 6.26
CA SER A 119 8.25 -12.15 6.38
C SER A 119 7.91 -13.36 5.53
N ILE A 120 8.93 -14.16 5.22
CA ILE A 120 8.83 -15.39 4.44
C ILE A 120 9.54 -16.55 5.14
N VAL A 121 9.11 -17.75 4.80
CA VAL A 121 9.85 -19.00 5.00
C VAL A 121 10.27 -19.49 3.63
N VAL A 122 11.54 -19.83 3.47
CA VAL A 122 12.04 -20.52 2.28
C VAL A 122 12.07 -22.01 2.57
N GLU A 123 11.24 -22.76 1.85
CA GLU A 123 11.18 -24.21 1.98
C GLU A 123 12.11 -24.89 0.98
N GLY A 124 12.97 -25.78 1.44
CA GLY A 124 13.86 -26.58 0.61
C GLY A 124 13.36 -27.99 0.38
N HIS A 125 13.31 -28.43 -0.88
CA HIS A 125 12.82 -29.75 -1.29
C HIS A 125 13.83 -30.47 -2.21
N CYS A 126 13.78 -31.80 -2.18
CA CYS A 126 14.61 -32.71 -2.96
C CYS A 126 13.78 -33.77 -3.67
N ASP A 127 14.38 -34.41 -4.68
CA ASP A 127 13.85 -35.66 -5.22
C ASP A 127 14.21 -36.84 -4.31
N ASN A 128 13.62 -38.01 -4.56
CA ASN A 128 13.71 -39.17 -3.66
C ASN A 128 14.97 -40.03 -3.85
N ARG A 129 15.99 -39.51 -4.54
CA ARG A 129 17.26 -40.23 -4.73
C ARG A 129 18.21 -39.87 -3.60
N GLY A 130 18.85 -40.90 -3.02
CA GLY A 130 19.76 -40.74 -1.89
C GLY A 130 19.11 -41.15 -0.57
N THR A 131 19.76 -40.82 0.55
CA THR A 131 19.22 -41.06 1.90
C THR A 131 18.36 -39.88 2.34
N PRO A 132 17.29 -40.09 3.13
CA PRO A 132 16.47 -39.00 3.66
C PRO A 132 17.29 -37.90 4.36
N GLU A 133 18.28 -38.26 5.17
CA GLU A 133 19.14 -37.31 5.91
C GLU A 133 19.96 -36.42 4.96
N TYR A 134 20.46 -37.01 3.88
CA TYR A 134 21.15 -36.28 2.83
C TYR A 134 20.20 -35.28 2.14
N ASN A 135 18.98 -35.72 1.84
CA ASN A 135 17.96 -34.90 1.20
C ASN A 135 17.47 -33.76 2.11
N ILE A 136 17.38 -33.99 3.42
CA ILE A 136 17.17 -32.90 4.40
C ILE A 136 18.31 -31.87 4.31
N ALA A 137 19.57 -32.32 4.35
CA ALA A 137 20.71 -31.40 4.28
C ALA A 137 20.82 -30.66 2.93
N LEU A 138 20.51 -31.32 1.82
CA LEU A 138 20.51 -30.69 0.50
C LEU A 138 19.35 -29.69 0.33
N GLY A 139 18.17 -30.02 0.84
CA GLY A 139 17.03 -29.10 0.87
C GLY A 139 17.35 -27.83 1.67
N GLU A 140 18.00 -27.99 2.82
CA GLU A 140 18.46 -26.87 3.65
C GLU A 140 19.41 -25.96 2.89
N ARG A 141 20.44 -26.52 2.23
CA ARG A 141 21.39 -25.74 1.41
C ARG A 141 20.72 -24.97 0.27
N ARG A 142 19.69 -25.56 -0.37
CA ARG A 142 18.91 -24.90 -1.43
C ARG A 142 18.16 -23.69 -0.89
N ALA A 143 17.47 -23.86 0.24
CA ALA A 143 16.72 -22.78 0.86
C ALA A 143 17.65 -21.68 1.39
N GLN A 144 18.78 -22.03 2.00
CA GLN A 144 19.83 -21.07 2.39
C GLN A 144 20.42 -20.30 1.20
N SER A 145 20.53 -20.93 0.02
CA SER A 145 21.02 -20.24 -1.17
C SER A 145 20.04 -19.18 -1.67
N VAL A 146 18.74 -19.44 -1.57
CA VAL A 146 17.69 -18.44 -1.86
C VAL A 146 17.68 -17.35 -0.79
N GLU A 147 17.75 -17.70 0.50
CA GLU A 147 17.88 -16.74 1.60
C GLU A 147 19.08 -15.80 1.39
N THR A 148 20.25 -16.37 1.10
CA THR A 148 21.48 -15.62 0.85
C THR A 148 21.31 -14.66 -0.34
N TYR A 149 20.67 -15.11 -1.41
CA TYR A 149 20.36 -14.25 -2.55
C TYR A 149 19.50 -13.04 -2.13
N LEU A 150 18.41 -13.29 -1.40
CA LEU A 150 17.49 -12.23 -0.94
C LEU A 150 18.18 -11.25 0.01
N MET A 151 19.01 -11.75 0.93
CA MET A 151 19.77 -10.91 1.84
C MET A 151 20.80 -10.04 1.10
N ASN A 152 21.48 -10.59 0.09
CA ASN A 152 22.39 -9.82 -0.76
C ASN A 152 21.65 -8.76 -1.58
N ALA A 153 20.38 -8.98 -1.91
CA ALA A 153 19.48 -8.01 -2.54
C ALA A 153 18.89 -6.98 -1.56
N GLY A 154 19.25 -7.03 -0.27
CA GLY A 154 18.90 -6.04 0.74
C GLY A 154 17.77 -6.42 1.69
N VAL A 155 17.23 -7.64 1.59
CA VAL A 155 16.21 -8.13 2.53
C VAL A 155 16.82 -8.32 3.91
N SER A 156 16.11 -7.87 4.95
CA SER A 156 16.55 -8.06 6.34
C SER A 156 16.52 -9.54 6.72
N SER A 157 17.52 -10.01 7.45
CA SER A 157 17.54 -11.38 8.00
C SER A 157 16.37 -11.66 8.94
N ALA A 158 15.75 -10.63 9.53
CA ALA A 158 14.56 -10.79 10.35
C ALA A 158 13.30 -11.16 9.55
N GLN A 159 13.32 -10.96 8.23
CA GLN A 159 12.18 -11.24 7.34
C GLN A 159 12.28 -12.63 6.68
N VAL A 160 13.39 -13.34 6.84
CA VAL A 160 13.62 -14.62 6.16
C VAL A 160 13.95 -15.69 7.18
N SER A 161 13.37 -16.87 6.98
CA SER A 161 13.73 -18.09 7.70
C SER A 161 13.74 -19.25 6.73
N VAL A 162 14.41 -20.34 7.11
CA VAL A 162 14.60 -21.50 6.25
C VAL A 162 14.01 -22.75 6.92
N VAL A 163 13.39 -23.61 6.12
CA VAL A 163 12.96 -24.95 6.52
C VAL A 163 13.29 -25.94 5.41
N SER A 164 13.86 -27.09 5.74
CA SER A 164 14.03 -28.20 4.80
C SER A 164 13.00 -29.30 5.01
N TYR A 165 12.37 -29.74 3.92
CA TYR A 165 11.53 -30.94 3.89
C TYR A 165 12.20 -32.12 3.20
N GLY A 166 13.38 -31.93 2.58
CA GLY A 166 14.04 -32.96 1.80
C GLY A 166 13.08 -33.60 0.80
N GLU A 167 12.97 -34.92 0.82
CA GLU A 167 12.10 -35.70 -0.08
C GLU A 167 10.66 -35.91 0.44
N GLU A 168 10.35 -35.47 1.67
CA GLU A 168 9.11 -35.81 2.39
C GLU A 168 7.85 -35.13 1.82
N LYS A 169 8.01 -34.04 1.06
CA LYS A 169 6.92 -33.27 0.45
C LYS A 169 7.08 -33.12 -1.07
N PRO A 170 6.98 -34.23 -1.84
CA PRO A 170 7.14 -34.18 -3.29
C PRO A 170 5.98 -33.39 -3.93
N ALA A 171 6.29 -32.53 -4.89
CA ALA A 171 5.29 -31.89 -5.75
C ALA A 171 4.68 -32.89 -6.73
N VAL A 172 5.51 -33.81 -7.25
CA VAL A 172 5.12 -34.87 -8.18
C VAL A 172 5.62 -36.20 -7.66
N GLN A 173 4.71 -37.16 -7.50
CA GLN A 173 5.05 -38.52 -7.09
C GLN A 173 5.71 -39.28 -8.25
N GLY A 174 6.66 -40.17 -7.94
CA GLY A 174 7.25 -41.12 -8.90
C GLY A 174 8.75 -40.95 -9.12
N GLY A 175 9.28 -41.79 -10.02
CA GLY A 175 10.71 -41.99 -10.26
C GLY A 175 11.23 -41.54 -11.63
N SER A 176 10.51 -40.65 -12.32
CA SER A 176 10.93 -40.14 -13.64
C SER A 176 11.76 -38.87 -13.50
N GLU A 177 12.61 -38.56 -14.49
CA GLU A 177 13.38 -37.30 -14.46
C GLU A 177 12.45 -36.08 -14.45
N TYR A 178 11.26 -36.18 -15.04
CA TYR A 178 10.23 -35.15 -14.91
C TYR A 178 9.83 -34.93 -13.44
N ALA A 179 9.48 -36.01 -12.72
CA ALA A 179 9.11 -35.91 -11.31
C ALA A 179 10.28 -35.36 -10.47
N PHE A 180 11.49 -35.84 -10.73
CA PHE A 180 12.68 -35.36 -10.03
C PHE A 180 12.92 -33.87 -10.25
N ALA A 181 12.85 -33.39 -11.49
CA ALA A 181 13.02 -31.97 -11.81
C ALA A 181 11.97 -31.09 -11.10
N GLN A 182 10.73 -31.55 -11.00
CA GLN A 182 9.69 -30.82 -10.26
C GLN A 182 9.91 -30.85 -8.73
N ASN A 183 10.55 -31.88 -8.20
CA ASN A 183 10.76 -32.02 -6.77
C ASN A 183 12.01 -31.29 -6.25
N ARG A 184 13.03 -31.09 -7.10
CA ARG A 184 14.22 -30.29 -6.78
C ARG A 184 13.89 -28.79 -6.81
N ARG A 185 13.31 -28.28 -5.73
CA ARG A 185 12.81 -26.91 -5.66
C ARG A 185 13.01 -26.23 -4.31
N GLY A 186 13.05 -24.90 -4.35
CA GLY A 186 12.90 -24.00 -3.21
C GLY A 186 11.58 -23.25 -3.36
N ILE A 187 10.83 -23.05 -2.27
CA ILE A 187 9.55 -22.35 -2.32
C ILE A 187 9.59 -21.16 -1.36
N VAL A 188 9.28 -19.96 -1.84
CA VAL A 188 9.11 -18.77 -1.01
C VAL A 188 7.67 -18.71 -0.49
N VAL A 189 7.50 -18.79 0.83
CA VAL A 189 6.19 -18.84 1.48
C VAL A 189 6.02 -17.63 2.39
N TYR A 190 5.16 -16.69 2.02
CA TYR A 190 4.82 -15.54 2.86
C TYR A 190 4.06 -15.97 4.12
N GLN A 191 4.39 -15.33 5.24
CA GLN A 191 3.68 -15.47 6.53
C GLN A 191 2.57 -14.44 6.69
#